data_AF-A0A3B8XCL7-F1
#
_entry.id   AF-A0A3B8XCL7-F1
#
_cell.length_a   1.000
_cell.length_b   1.000
_cell.length_c   1.000
_cell.angle_alpha   90.00
_cell.angle_beta   90.00
_cell.angle_gamma   90.00
#
_symmetry.space_group_name_H-M   'P 1'
#
loop_
_entity.id
_entity.type
_entity.pdbx_description
1 polymer ?
#
loop_
_entity_poly.entity_id
_entity_poly.type
_entity_poly.pdbx_seq_one_letter_code
_entity_poly.pdbx_strand_id
1 'polypeptide(L)'
;YSGGTGAPGGLTDLGVQLLKAMRRKHVILDLSHMADQAVADAFEMWRGPIICSHSNARAIIPGDRQITDATAAEVARRGGILGISFYPSHLRAKGTTTLDDVVRHAVHLARAAGGPEHVGLGTDLDGGIDSRYGPIHNLGEMKKSLPGLLRRHFGAAQVEGIMGGNWIDFLGRSLPGLPATRGGPAAP
;
A
#
# COMPACT_ATOMS: atom_id res chain seq x y z
N TYR A 1 -0.64 0.98 20.71
CA TYR A 1 -1.33 -0.14 20.02
C TYR A 1 -0.33 -1.04 19.30
N SER A 2 0.58 -0.47 18.51
CA SER A 2 1.59 -1.19 17.74
C SER A 2 2.92 -0.44 17.85
N GLY A 3 4.04 -1.17 17.79
CA GLY A 3 5.31 -0.56 17.40
C GLY A 3 5.25 -0.04 15.97
N GLY A 4 6.06 0.97 15.66
CA GLY A 4 6.06 1.65 14.38
C GLY A 4 7.38 2.32 14.01
N THR A 5 7.40 3.07 12.91
CA THR A 5 8.57 3.83 12.45
C THR A 5 9.11 4.74 13.56
N GLY A 6 10.41 4.61 13.87
CA GLY A 6 11.09 5.33 14.95
C GLY A 6 10.74 4.85 16.37
N ALA A 7 9.84 3.88 16.52
CA ALA A 7 9.36 3.37 17.80
C ALA A 7 9.17 1.83 17.72
N PRO A 8 10.27 1.06 17.71
CA PRO A 8 10.22 -0.39 17.50
C PRO A 8 9.42 -1.11 18.59
N GLY A 9 8.85 -2.25 18.25
CA GLY A 9 8.08 -3.09 19.16
C GLY A 9 7.01 -3.91 18.45
N GLY A 10 6.41 -4.83 19.20
CA GLY A 10 5.29 -5.65 18.74
C GLY A 10 3.93 -4.98 18.91
N LEU A 11 2.87 -5.77 18.80
CA LEU A 11 1.53 -5.36 19.21
C LEU A 11 1.43 -5.32 20.74
N THR A 12 0.76 -4.30 21.27
CA THR A 12 0.39 -4.30 22.69
C THR A 12 -0.89 -5.12 22.91
N ASP A 13 -1.23 -5.48 24.15
CA ASP A 13 -2.51 -6.15 24.46
C ASP A 13 -3.72 -5.40 23.89
N LEU A 14 -3.70 -4.06 24.00
CA LEU A 14 -4.72 -3.21 23.41
C LEU A 14 -4.70 -3.25 21.87
N GLY A 15 -3.53 -3.37 21.25
CA GLY A 15 -3.40 -3.60 19.80
C GLY A 15 -4.00 -4.93 19.36
N VAL A 16 -3.77 -6.01 20.11
CA VAL A 16 -4.39 -7.32 19.89
C VAL A 16 -5.92 -7.22 19.99
N GLN A 17 -6.44 -6.50 20.99
CA GLN A 17 -7.88 -6.26 21.12
C GLN A 17 -8.44 -5.42 19.96
N LEU A 18 -7.68 -4.41 19.51
CA LEU A 18 -8.03 -3.58 18.37
C LEU A 18 -8.14 -4.42 17.08
N LEU A 19 -7.16 -5.28 16.80
CA LEU A 19 -7.24 -6.17 15.63
C LEU A 19 -8.46 -7.10 15.69
N LYS A 20 -8.79 -7.66 16.86
CA LYS A 20 -10.02 -8.44 17.04
C LYS A 20 -11.27 -7.61 16.73
N ALA A 21 -11.31 -6.34 17.15
CA ALA A 21 -12.43 -5.43 16.88
C ALA A 21 -12.53 -5.04 15.40
N MET A 22 -11.40 -4.69 14.77
CA MET A 22 -11.29 -4.41 13.33
C MET A 22 -11.82 -5.58 12.50
N ARG A 23 -11.44 -6.81 12.84
CA ARG A 23 -11.93 -8.04 12.20
C ARG A 23 -13.45 -8.16 12.26
N ARG A 24 -14.06 -7.91 13.44
CA ARG A 24 -15.52 -7.93 13.62
C ARG A 24 -16.24 -6.82 12.84
N LYS A 25 -15.53 -5.75 12.48
CA LYS A 25 -16.07 -4.58 11.78
C LYS A 25 -15.66 -4.52 10.31
N HIS A 26 -15.04 -5.58 9.78
CA HIS A 26 -14.58 -5.64 8.38
C HIS A 26 -13.64 -4.50 7.99
N VAL A 27 -12.83 -4.04 8.94
CA VAL A 27 -11.80 -3.02 8.68
C VAL A 27 -10.59 -3.70 8.05
N ILE A 28 -10.02 -3.08 7.03
CA ILE A 28 -8.79 -3.52 6.36
C ILE A 28 -7.60 -3.16 7.26
N LEU A 29 -6.69 -4.10 7.48
CA LEU A 29 -5.45 -3.82 8.21
C LEU A 29 -4.41 -3.22 7.26
N ASP A 30 -3.91 -2.04 7.59
CA ASP A 30 -2.81 -1.39 6.90
C ASP A 30 -1.52 -1.53 7.71
N LEU A 31 -0.47 -2.04 7.06
CA LEU A 31 0.84 -2.29 7.66
C LEU A 31 1.79 -1.10 7.51
N SER A 32 1.43 -0.07 6.75
CA SER A 32 2.26 1.12 6.60
C SER A 32 2.56 1.73 7.97
N HIS A 33 3.82 2.11 8.20
CA HIS A 33 4.38 2.57 9.48
C HIS A 33 4.53 1.51 10.59
N MET A 34 4.07 0.27 10.44
CA MET A 34 4.29 -0.75 11.46
C MET A 34 5.76 -1.19 11.50
N ALA A 35 6.28 -1.44 12.70
CA ALA A 35 7.61 -2.04 12.88
C ALA A 35 7.57 -3.54 12.53
N ASP A 36 8.72 -4.11 12.16
CA ASP A 36 8.81 -5.52 11.73
C ASP A 36 8.23 -6.51 12.74
N GLN A 37 8.49 -6.31 14.04
CA GLN A 37 7.93 -7.16 15.08
C GLN A 37 6.40 -7.08 15.11
N ALA A 38 5.82 -5.88 15.01
CA ALA A 38 4.38 -5.73 14.98
C ALA A 38 3.76 -6.31 13.71
N VAL A 39 4.45 -6.24 12.56
CA VAL A 39 4.04 -6.92 11.32
C VAL A 39 4.01 -8.43 11.51
N ALA A 40 5.04 -9.00 12.14
CA ALA A 40 5.10 -10.42 12.46
C ALA A 40 3.94 -10.85 13.37
N ASP A 41 3.73 -10.15 14.49
CA ASP A 41 2.63 -10.41 15.43
C ASP A 41 1.26 -10.31 14.72
N ALA A 42 1.07 -9.30 13.88
CA ALA A 42 -0.15 -9.15 13.10
C ALA A 42 -0.33 -10.29 12.10
N PHE A 43 0.73 -10.76 11.45
CA PHE A 43 0.65 -11.90 10.54
C PHE A 43 0.26 -13.20 11.24
N GLU A 44 0.63 -13.39 12.50
CA GLU A 44 0.23 -14.56 13.27
C GLU A 44 -1.27 -14.62 13.55
N MET A 45 -1.93 -13.49 13.82
CA MET A 45 -3.34 -13.49 14.24
C MET A 45 -4.33 -12.93 13.21
N TRP A 46 -3.89 -12.03 12.33
CA TRP A 46 -4.78 -11.39 11.36
C TRP A 46 -5.07 -12.32 10.19
N ARG A 47 -6.36 -12.47 9.88
CA ARG A 47 -6.89 -13.31 8.80
C ARG A 47 -7.89 -12.55 7.91
N GLY A 48 -7.88 -11.22 7.97
CA GLY A 48 -8.69 -10.36 7.11
C GLY A 48 -7.88 -9.78 5.94
N PRO A 49 -8.46 -8.87 5.14
CA PRO A 49 -7.74 -8.14 4.11
C PRO A 49 -6.58 -7.34 4.69
N ILE A 50 -5.48 -7.26 3.94
CA ILE A 50 -4.29 -6.51 4.33
C ILE A 50 -3.77 -5.65 3.18
N ILE A 51 -3.19 -4.52 3.52
CA ILE A 51 -2.51 -3.62 2.59
C ILE A 51 -1.23 -3.07 3.22
N CYS A 52 -0.35 -2.57 2.37
CA CYS A 52 0.53 -1.46 2.70
C CYS A 52 0.03 -0.27 1.87
N SER A 53 -0.72 0.65 2.45
CA SER A 53 -1.32 1.77 1.71
C SER A 53 -0.29 2.71 1.07
N HIS A 54 0.86 2.94 1.71
CA HIS A 54 1.97 3.77 1.20
C HIS A 54 3.30 3.29 1.80
N SER A 55 4.00 2.39 1.10
CA SER A 55 5.29 1.84 1.52
C SER A 55 6.19 1.52 0.34
N ASN A 56 7.51 1.57 0.54
CA ASN A 56 8.49 1.30 -0.50
C ASN A 56 9.41 0.14 -0.11
N ALA A 57 10.18 -0.34 -1.08
CA ALA A 57 11.10 -1.46 -0.90
C ALA A 57 12.34 -1.09 -0.05
N ARG A 58 12.53 -1.83 1.05
CA ARG A 58 13.70 -1.69 1.93
C ARG A 58 15.01 -2.08 1.24
N ALA A 59 14.95 -2.96 0.26
CA ALA A 59 16.11 -3.35 -0.55
C ALA A 59 16.68 -2.18 -1.38
N ILE A 60 15.87 -1.17 -1.71
CA ILE A 60 16.31 0.01 -2.45
C ILE A 60 16.71 1.12 -1.47
N ILE A 61 15.86 1.42 -0.49
CA ILE A 61 16.12 2.42 0.54
C ILE A 61 16.05 1.76 1.92
N PRO A 62 17.19 1.56 2.60
CA PRO A 62 17.19 0.99 3.94
C PRO A 62 16.45 1.88 4.94
N GLY A 63 15.75 1.26 5.88
CA GLY A 63 15.06 1.96 6.96
C GLY A 63 13.88 1.16 7.50
N ASP A 64 13.50 1.46 8.74
CA ASP A 64 12.36 0.87 9.45
C ASP A 64 11.01 1.39 8.91
N ARG A 65 11.02 2.43 8.07
CA ARG A 65 9.85 2.91 7.34
C ARG A 65 9.49 2.07 6.12
N GLN A 66 10.46 1.36 5.55
CA GLN A 66 10.27 0.56 4.34
C GLN A 66 9.94 -0.89 4.68
N ILE A 67 9.32 -1.62 3.74
CA ILE A 67 8.96 -3.03 3.93
C ILE A 67 9.98 -3.97 3.31
N THR A 68 10.11 -5.16 3.88
CA THR A 68 10.95 -6.23 3.31
C THR A 68 10.28 -6.90 2.12
N ASP A 69 11.08 -7.59 1.31
CA ASP A 69 10.57 -8.45 0.24
C ASP A 69 9.69 -9.58 0.80
N ALA A 70 10.02 -10.11 1.98
CA ALA A 70 9.21 -11.13 2.65
C ALA A 70 7.84 -10.59 3.07
N THR A 71 7.79 -9.35 3.58
CA THR A 71 6.52 -8.65 3.89
C THR A 71 5.71 -8.46 2.61
N ALA A 72 6.33 -7.97 1.54
CA ALA A 72 5.68 -7.75 0.25
C ALA A 72 5.09 -9.06 -0.33
N ALA A 73 5.88 -10.15 -0.31
CA ALA A 73 5.44 -11.46 -0.74
C ALA A 73 4.27 -11.99 0.09
N GLU A 74 4.30 -11.83 1.42
CA GLU A 74 3.22 -12.26 2.30
C GLU A 74 1.94 -11.44 2.11
N VAL A 75 2.06 -10.12 1.88
CA VAL A 75 0.92 -9.28 1.49
C VAL A 75 0.28 -9.79 0.21
N ALA A 76 1.08 -10.02 -0.84
CA ALA A 76 0.62 -10.54 -2.12
C ALA A 76 -0.03 -11.94 -1.99
N ARG A 77 0.61 -12.85 -1.25
CA ARG A 77 0.10 -14.21 -1.00
C ARG A 77 -1.28 -14.22 -0.33
N ARG A 78 -1.56 -13.21 0.51
CA ARG A 78 -2.88 -13.02 1.16
C ARG A 78 -3.85 -12.23 0.30
N GLY A 79 -3.49 -11.93 -0.94
CA GLY A 79 -4.29 -11.16 -1.87
C GLY A 79 -4.38 -9.69 -1.50
N GLY A 80 -3.40 -9.13 -0.81
CA GLY A 80 -3.34 -7.71 -0.45
C GLY A 80 -2.83 -6.80 -1.56
N ILE A 81 -2.58 -5.54 -1.23
CA ILE A 81 -2.04 -4.51 -2.12
C ILE A 81 -0.88 -3.74 -1.48
N LEU A 82 0.08 -3.35 -2.31
CA LEU A 82 1.26 -2.56 -1.99
C LEU A 82 1.20 -1.21 -2.73
N GLY A 83 0.80 -0.16 -2.03
CA GLY A 83 0.79 1.20 -2.54
C GLY A 83 2.17 1.84 -2.46
N ILE A 84 2.70 2.32 -3.58
CA ILE A 84 4.02 2.98 -3.62
C ILE A 84 3.90 4.42 -3.09
N SER A 85 4.67 4.74 -2.06
CA SER A 85 4.80 6.10 -1.51
C SER A 85 5.67 6.97 -2.41
N PHE A 86 5.24 8.22 -2.58
CA PHE A 86 5.97 9.23 -3.33
C PHE A 86 6.82 10.10 -2.38
N TYR A 87 6.90 9.72 -1.10
CA TYR A 87 7.67 10.46 -0.12
C TYR A 87 9.16 10.46 -0.48
N PRO A 88 9.84 11.63 -0.51
CA PRO A 88 11.18 11.70 -1.10
C PRO A 88 12.22 10.79 -0.46
N SER A 89 12.25 10.75 0.88
CA SER A 89 13.15 9.87 1.64
C SER A 89 12.81 8.39 1.49
N HIS A 90 11.62 8.03 1.00
CA HIS A 90 11.25 6.64 0.71
C HIS A 90 11.71 6.19 -0.68
N LEU A 91 11.95 7.14 -1.58
CA LEU A 91 12.32 6.90 -2.97
C LEU A 91 13.82 6.92 -3.20
N ARG A 92 14.54 7.81 -2.49
CA ARG A 92 15.99 7.98 -2.63
C ARG A 92 16.64 8.50 -1.36
N ALA A 93 17.91 8.15 -1.18
CA ALA A 93 18.69 8.60 -0.02
C ALA A 93 19.10 10.08 -0.12
N LYS A 94 19.43 10.57 -1.33
CA LYS A 94 19.92 11.95 -1.56
C LYS A 94 19.53 12.48 -2.94
N GLY A 95 19.30 13.79 -3.02
CA GLY A 95 18.99 14.51 -4.26
C GLY A 95 17.50 14.56 -4.59
N THR A 96 17.16 15.12 -5.74
CA THR A 96 15.78 15.31 -6.22
C THR A 96 15.19 14.00 -6.69
N THR A 97 14.00 13.64 -6.20
CA THR A 97 13.26 12.45 -6.64
C THR A 97 12.62 12.65 -8.00
N THR A 98 12.44 11.55 -8.73
CA THR A 98 11.73 11.54 -10.02
C THR A 98 10.70 10.42 -10.08
N LEU A 99 9.84 10.45 -11.09
CA LEU A 99 8.94 9.34 -11.36
C LEU A 99 9.68 8.03 -11.71
N ASP A 100 10.92 8.07 -12.20
CA ASP A 100 11.71 6.86 -12.40
C ASP A 100 12.07 6.19 -11.05
N ASP A 101 12.27 6.96 -9.97
CA ASP A 101 12.44 6.39 -8.63
C ASP A 101 11.16 5.65 -8.19
N VAL A 102 9.98 6.20 -8.47
CA VAL A 102 8.68 5.55 -8.20
C VAL A 102 8.58 4.22 -8.97
N VAL A 103 8.88 4.25 -10.27
CA VAL A 103 8.86 3.06 -11.13
C VAL A 103 9.85 2.01 -10.65
N ARG A 104 11.04 2.41 -10.21
CA ARG A 104 12.04 1.50 -9.63
C ARG A 104 11.48 0.72 -8.45
N HIS A 105 10.78 1.38 -7.52
CA HIS A 105 10.14 0.71 -6.40
C HIS A 105 8.95 -0.17 -6.82
N ALA A 106 8.13 0.29 -7.77
CA ALA A 106 7.02 -0.50 -8.31
C ALA A 106 7.51 -1.81 -8.96
N VAL A 107 8.59 -1.75 -9.77
CA VAL A 107 9.20 -2.92 -10.40
C VAL A 107 9.78 -3.89 -9.37
N HIS A 108 10.47 -3.37 -8.34
CA HIS A 108 11.03 -4.22 -7.30
C HIS A 108 9.94 -4.93 -6.49
N LEU A 109 8.93 -4.19 -6.02
CA LEU A 109 7.86 -4.77 -5.23
C LEU A 109 6.97 -5.71 -6.05
N ALA A 110 6.77 -5.45 -7.35
CA ALA A 110 6.10 -6.41 -8.24
C ALA A 110 6.87 -7.73 -8.31
N ARG A 111 8.20 -7.70 -8.38
CA ARG A 111 9.03 -8.92 -8.36
C ARG A 111 8.92 -9.66 -7.03
N ALA A 112 9.02 -8.95 -5.91
CA ALA A 112 8.90 -9.54 -4.57
C ALA A 112 7.49 -10.14 -4.33
N ALA A 113 6.45 -9.48 -4.85
CA ALA A 113 5.07 -9.94 -4.78
C ALA A 113 4.74 -11.10 -5.74
N GLY A 114 5.64 -11.46 -6.65
CA GLY A 114 5.39 -12.46 -7.70
C GLY A 114 4.58 -11.95 -8.89
N GLY A 115 4.24 -10.66 -8.94
CA GLY A 115 3.52 -10.02 -10.05
C GLY A 115 3.06 -8.58 -9.74
N PRO A 116 2.77 -7.77 -10.78
CA PRO A 116 2.31 -6.39 -10.60
C PRO A 116 0.86 -6.25 -10.11
N GLU A 117 0.08 -7.35 -10.05
CA GLU A 117 -1.34 -7.37 -9.67
C GLU A 117 -1.57 -6.96 -8.21
N HIS A 118 -0.50 -6.97 -7.39
CA HIS A 118 -0.49 -6.55 -6.00
C HIS A 118 0.19 -5.20 -5.78
N VAL A 119 0.52 -4.46 -6.83
CA VAL A 119 1.16 -3.14 -6.75
C VAL A 119 0.17 -2.06 -7.19
N GLY A 120 0.13 -0.96 -6.45
CA GLY A 120 -0.67 0.22 -6.78
C GLY A 120 0.03 1.51 -6.38
N LEU A 121 -0.63 2.65 -6.58
CA LEU A 121 -0.12 3.95 -6.14
C LEU A 121 -0.64 4.28 -4.74
N GLY A 122 0.24 4.76 -3.86
CA GLY A 122 -0.06 5.14 -2.49
C GLY A 122 0.64 6.45 -2.17
N THR A 123 0.29 7.51 -2.88
CA THR A 123 1.21 8.63 -3.12
C THR A 123 1.69 9.33 -1.85
N ASP A 124 0.90 9.34 -0.76
CA ASP A 124 1.22 10.07 0.48
C ASP A 124 1.36 11.60 0.23
N LEU A 125 0.71 12.10 -0.83
CA LEU A 125 0.64 13.54 -1.10
C LEU A 125 -0.14 14.24 0.02
N ASP A 126 0.29 15.45 0.37
CA ASP A 126 -0.21 16.25 1.50
C ASP A 126 -0.02 15.60 2.90
N GLY A 127 0.66 14.45 3.00
CA GLY A 127 1.02 13.76 4.24
C GLY A 127 2.13 14.43 5.07
N GLY A 128 2.40 15.72 4.86
CA GLY A 128 3.49 16.47 5.50
C GLY A 128 4.71 16.71 4.60
N ILE A 129 4.54 16.57 3.28
CA ILE A 129 5.56 16.86 2.27
C ILE A 129 5.12 18.05 1.45
N ASP A 130 6.05 18.96 1.22
CA ASP A 130 5.89 19.97 0.18
C ASP A 130 6.17 19.32 -1.19
N SER A 131 5.19 19.38 -2.09
CA SER A 131 5.25 18.77 -3.43
C SER A 131 6.43 19.26 -4.27
N ARG A 132 7.07 20.38 -3.92
CA ARG A 132 8.33 20.85 -4.53
C ARG A 132 9.49 19.86 -4.36
N TYR A 133 9.44 19.02 -3.33
CA TYR A 133 10.47 18.00 -3.07
C TYR A 133 10.04 16.60 -3.50
N GLY A 134 8.78 16.43 -3.91
CA GLY A 134 8.23 15.18 -4.42
C GLY A 134 8.65 14.88 -5.86
N PRO A 135 8.44 13.63 -6.32
CA PRO A 135 8.74 13.23 -7.70
C PRO A 135 7.75 13.82 -8.72
N ILE A 136 6.72 14.53 -8.26
CA ILE A 136 5.70 15.21 -9.06
C ILE A 136 5.34 16.54 -8.38
N HIS A 137 5.07 17.56 -9.18
CA HIS A 137 4.60 18.84 -8.66
C HIS A 137 3.07 18.92 -8.54
N ASN A 138 2.36 18.13 -9.35
CA ASN A 138 0.90 18.02 -9.33
C ASN A 138 0.43 16.67 -9.88
N LEU A 139 -0.84 16.35 -9.64
CA LEU A 139 -1.45 15.09 -10.10
C LEU A 139 -1.54 14.95 -11.63
N GLY A 140 -1.58 16.06 -12.37
CA GLY A 140 -1.64 16.05 -13.84
C GLY A 140 -0.35 15.51 -14.46
N GLU A 141 0.80 15.87 -13.89
CA GLU A 141 2.11 15.36 -14.29
C GLU A 141 2.21 13.84 -14.09
N MET A 142 1.75 13.35 -12.93
CA MET A 142 1.69 11.91 -12.66
C MET A 142 0.86 11.18 -13.72
N LYS A 143 -0.36 11.64 -13.99
CA LYS A 143 -1.27 11.03 -14.96
C LYS A 143 -0.69 11.02 -16.38
N LYS A 144 0.07 12.05 -16.76
CA LYS A 144 0.65 12.18 -18.10
C LYS A 144 1.90 11.32 -18.29
N SER A 145 2.79 11.28 -17.30
CA SER A 145 4.14 10.74 -17.47
C SER A 145 4.29 9.32 -16.94
N LEU A 146 3.68 8.99 -15.79
CA LEU A 146 3.91 7.71 -15.11
C LEU A 146 3.50 6.48 -15.93
N PRO A 147 2.36 6.46 -16.65
CA PRO A 147 2.00 5.31 -17.49
C PRO A 147 3.07 4.99 -18.54
N GLY A 148 3.64 6.01 -19.19
CA GLY A 148 4.68 5.83 -20.20
C GLY A 148 5.97 5.24 -19.63
N LEU A 149 6.33 5.62 -18.41
CA LEU A 149 7.50 5.05 -17.72
C LEU A 149 7.25 3.60 -17.29
N LEU A 150 6.07 3.30 -16.74
CA LEU A 150 5.68 1.94 -16.36
C LEU A 150 5.62 0.98 -17.57
N ARG A 151 5.20 1.46 -18.75
CA ARG A 151 5.16 0.67 -20.00
C ARG A 151 6.52 0.14 -20.46
N ARG A 152 7.63 0.67 -19.95
CA ARG A 152 8.98 0.13 -20.18
C ARG A 152 9.20 -1.22 -19.48
N HIS A 153 8.38 -1.56 -18.48
CA HIS A 153 8.55 -2.75 -17.64
C HIS A 153 7.32 -3.66 -17.61
N PHE A 154 6.13 -3.12 -17.88
CA PHE A 154 4.86 -3.81 -17.72
C PHE A 154 3.97 -3.75 -18.97
N GLY A 155 3.13 -4.78 -19.15
CA GLY A 155 2.06 -4.84 -20.14
C GLY A 155 1.01 -3.73 -19.94
N ALA A 156 0.22 -3.42 -20.97
CA ALA A 156 -0.75 -2.32 -20.90
C ALA A 156 -1.77 -2.54 -19.77
N ALA A 157 -2.32 -3.76 -19.67
CA ALA A 157 -3.25 -4.14 -18.59
C ALA A 157 -2.61 -4.03 -17.20
N GLN A 158 -1.33 -4.40 -17.07
CA GLN A 158 -0.60 -4.29 -15.80
C GLN A 158 -0.37 -2.83 -15.40
N VAL A 159 -0.12 -1.95 -16.37
CA VAL A 159 -0.02 -0.50 -16.12
C VAL A 159 -1.35 0.07 -15.66
N GLU A 160 -2.46 -0.25 -16.33
CA GLU A 160 -3.81 0.14 -15.88
C GLU A 160 -4.10 -0.37 -14.46
N GLY A 161 -3.70 -1.61 -14.15
CA GLY A 161 -3.76 -2.19 -12.81
C GLY A 161 -3.02 -1.34 -11.78
N ILE A 162 -1.73 -1.05 -12.02
CA ILE A 162 -0.90 -0.24 -11.11
C ILE A 162 -1.47 1.18 -10.95
N MET A 163 -1.97 1.78 -12.04
CA MET A 163 -2.53 3.13 -12.05
C MET A 163 -3.87 3.24 -11.28
N GLY A 164 -4.52 2.13 -10.96
CA GLY A 164 -5.69 2.12 -10.08
C GLY A 164 -6.54 0.85 -10.13
N GLY A 165 -6.49 0.07 -11.22
CA GLY A 165 -7.29 -1.15 -11.36
C GLY A 165 -7.10 -2.14 -10.22
N ASN A 166 -5.86 -2.37 -9.80
CA ASN A 166 -5.53 -3.31 -8.72
C ASN A 166 -6.12 -2.86 -7.37
N TRP A 167 -6.16 -1.55 -7.11
CA TRP A 167 -6.82 -1.00 -5.92
C TRP A 167 -8.33 -1.21 -5.97
N ILE A 168 -8.95 -0.92 -7.12
CA ILE A 168 -10.39 -1.10 -7.32
C ILE A 168 -10.78 -2.57 -7.13
N ASP A 169 -10.03 -3.49 -7.74
CA ASP A 169 -10.26 -4.92 -7.62
C ASP A 169 -10.08 -5.41 -6.19
N PHE A 170 -9.04 -4.95 -5.49
CA PHE A 170 -8.83 -5.25 -4.08
C PHE A 170 -9.97 -4.74 -3.20
N LEU A 171 -10.39 -3.48 -3.35
CA LEU A 171 -11.46 -2.90 -2.55
C LEU A 171 -12.81 -3.58 -2.84
N GLY A 172 -13.10 -3.88 -4.10
CA GLY A 172 -14.33 -4.55 -4.52
C GLY A 172 -14.53 -5.94 -3.90
N ARG A 173 -13.43 -6.69 -3.67
CA ARG A 173 -13.48 -7.99 -3.00
C ARG A 173 -13.28 -7.95 -1.48
N SER A 174 -12.81 -6.82 -0.93
CA SER A 174 -12.44 -6.71 0.49
C SER A 174 -13.45 -5.93 1.34
N LEU A 175 -14.20 -5.02 0.74
CA LEU A 175 -15.22 -4.25 1.43
C LEU A 175 -16.57 -4.99 1.45
N PRO A 176 -17.38 -4.82 2.51
CA PRO A 176 -18.75 -5.31 2.50
C PRO A 176 -19.51 -4.74 1.30
N GLY A 177 -20.35 -5.55 0.66
CA GLY A 177 -21.28 -5.06 -0.36
C GLY A 177 -22.15 -3.93 0.22
N LEU A 178 -22.55 -2.99 -0.64
CA LEU A 178 -23.49 -1.93 -0.24
C LEU A 178 -24.71 -2.60 0.42
N PRO A 179 -25.14 -2.15 1.62
CA PRO A 179 -26.37 -2.65 2.20
C PRO A 179 -27.49 -2.44 1.18
N ALA A 180 -28.29 -3.47 0.94
CA ALA A 180 -29.48 -3.35 0.11
C ALA A 180 -30.25 -2.11 0.59
N THR A 181 -30.50 -1.17 -0.31
CA THR A 181 -31.29 0.01 0.00
C THR A 181 -32.60 -0.48 0.62
N ARG A 182 -32.92 -0.02 1.83
CA ARG A 182 -34.27 -0.22 2.40
C ARG A 182 -35.23 0.68 1.62
N GLY A 183 -35.50 0.32 0.37
CA GLY A 183 -36.55 0.88 -0.46
C GLY A 183 -37.63 -0.18 -0.59
N GLY A 184 -38.66 -0.07 0.25
CA GLY A 184 -39.89 -0.85 0.05
C GLY A 184 -40.59 -0.45 -1.24
N PRO A 185 -41.60 -1.22 -1.63
CA PRO A 185 -42.95 -0.65 -1.62
C PRO A 185 -43.78 -1.31 -0.53
N ALA A 186 -44.58 -0.52 0.17
CA ALA A 186 -45.73 -1.05 0.88
C ALA A 186 -46.64 -1.71 -0.16
N ALA A 187 -46.92 -3.00 0.04
CA ALA A 187 -47.92 -3.70 -0.75
C ALA A 187 -49.30 -3.05 -0.51
N PRO A 188 -50.17 -2.99 -1.55
CA PRO A 188 -51.50 -2.39 -1.45
C PRO A 188 -52.41 -3.10 -0.46
#